data_AF-A0A960FLW3-F1
#
_entry.id   AF-A0A960FLW3-F1
#
_cell.length_a   1.000
_cell.length_b   1.000
_cell.length_c   1.000
_cell.angle_alpha   90.00
_cell.angle_beta   90.00
_cell.angle_gamma   90.00
#
_symmetry.space_group_name_H-M   'P 1'
#
loop_
_entity.id
_entity.type
_entity.pdbx_description
1 polymer ?
#
loop_
_entity_poly.entity_id
_entity_poly.type
_entity_poly.pdbx_seq_one_letter_code
_entity_poly.pdbx_strand_id
1 'polypeptide(L)'
;MEPTEEDEPPMSYVPVQIVGVIAEEVGSPRNDGSRGSGLYSVPVALSRSLSSDEASLMKALWDSPPSFTTMHRPGIARVVGDRITLDGTTVEEVERYHATTLARIVEKFNVDAAALVERRGREQSEAGEAEAEHRRRVDEVSSRIKFEP
;
A
#
# COMPACT_ATOMS: atom_id res chain seq x y z
N MET A 1 5.43 31.82 20.97
CA MET A 1 4.52 31.17 20.02
C MET A 1 4.97 29.74 19.94
N GLU A 2 4.35 28.89 20.74
CA GLU A 2 4.47 27.44 20.59
C GLU A 2 3.70 27.05 19.32
N PRO A 3 4.20 26.08 18.52
CA PRO A 3 3.53 25.67 17.31
C PRO A 3 2.22 24.96 17.69
N THR A 4 1.10 25.48 17.21
CA THR A 4 -0.22 24.84 17.32
C THR A 4 -0.27 23.58 16.46
N GLU A 5 -0.70 22.47 17.05
CA GLU A 5 -0.89 21.13 16.44
C GLU A 5 -1.94 21.08 15.30
N GLU A 6 -2.38 22.21 14.75
CA GLU A 6 -3.53 22.30 13.84
C GLU A 6 -3.18 22.29 12.34
N ASP A 7 -1.94 21.97 11.95
CA ASP A 7 -1.51 21.99 10.54
C ASP A 7 -1.09 20.61 10.00
N GLU A 8 -1.49 19.52 10.65
CA GLU A 8 -1.42 18.21 10.00
C GLU A 8 -2.56 18.12 8.97
N PRO A 9 -2.26 17.98 7.67
CA PRO A 9 -3.30 17.81 6.67
C PRO A 9 -4.14 16.59 7.05
N PRO A 10 -5.46 16.57 6.77
CA PRO A 10 -6.24 15.36 6.97
C PRO A 10 -5.51 14.23 6.26
N MET A 11 -5.36 13.08 6.92
CA MET A 11 -4.81 11.86 6.32
C MET A 11 -5.71 11.43 5.16
N SER A 12 -5.62 12.13 4.02
CA SER A 12 -6.40 11.86 2.83
C SER A 12 -5.61 10.89 1.99
N TYR A 13 -6.18 9.71 1.78
CA TYR A 13 -5.57 8.71 0.94
C TYR A 13 -5.52 9.17 -0.52
N VAL A 14 -4.34 9.10 -1.14
CA VAL A 14 -4.15 9.37 -2.57
C VAL A 14 -4.21 8.04 -3.35
N PRO A 15 -5.20 7.86 -4.25
CA PRO A 15 -5.31 6.65 -5.05
C PRO A 15 -4.10 6.42 -5.96
N VAL A 16 -3.71 5.15 -6.06
CA VAL A 16 -2.67 4.68 -6.97
C VAL A 16 -3.29 4.33 -8.32
N GLN A 17 -2.57 4.63 -9.39
CA GLN A 17 -2.92 4.26 -10.75
C GLN A 17 -1.76 3.51 -11.40
N ILE A 18 -2.08 2.63 -12.35
CA ILE A 18 -1.09 2.03 -13.24
C ILE A 18 -0.79 3.04 -14.35
N VAL A 19 0.47 3.42 -14.49
CA VAL A 19 0.93 4.31 -15.57
C VAL A 19 1.19 3.51 -16.83
N GLY A 20 1.86 2.35 -16.70
CA GLY A 20 2.17 1.48 -17.84
C GLY A 20 3.39 0.60 -17.58
N VAL A 21 3.72 -0.24 -18.56
CA VAL A 21 4.97 -1.02 -18.55
C VAL A 21 6.15 -0.07 -18.79
N ILE A 22 7.23 -0.25 -18.02
CA ILE A 22 8.47 0.53 -18.18
C ILE A 22 9.36 -0.21 -19.18
N ALA A 23 9.20 0.12 -20.47
CA ALA A 23 9.77 -0.65 -21.58
C ALA A 23 11.31 -0.78 -21.49
N GLU A 24 11.99 0.28 -21.05
CA GLU A 24 13.45 0.36 -20.92
C GLU A 24 14.02 -0.56 -19.83
N GLU A 25 13.18 -1.01 -18.90
CA GLU A 25 13.58 -1.87 -17.78
C GLU A 25 13.06 -3.30 -17.91
N VAL A 26 12.41 -3.63 -19.03
CA VAL A 26 11.98 -4.99 -19.32
C VAL A 26 13.22 -5.89 -19.43
N GLY A 27 13.21 -6.97 -18.66
CA GLY A 27 14.29 -7.95 -18.64
C GLY A 27 14.36 -8.75 -19.94
N SER A 28 15.44 -9.53 -20.08
CA SER A 28 15.60 -10.47 -21.19
C SER A 28 15.45 -11.91 -20.73
N PRO A 29 14.86 -12.80 -21.53
CA PRO A 29 14.81 -14.23 -21.24
C PRO A 29 16.22 -14.83 -21.25
N ARG A 30 16.44 -15.90 -20.48
CA ARG A 30 17.71 -16.63 -20.46
C ARG A 30 17.89 -17.51 -21.70
N ASN A 31 16.80 -18.09 -22.21
CA ASN A 31 16.77 -18.98 -23.38
C ASN A 31 17.78 -20.15 -23.33
N ASP A 32 18.08 -20.66 -22.13
CA ASP A 32 19.05 -21.76 -21.89
C ASP A 32 18.43 -23.17 -22.05
N GLY A 33 17.14 -23.26 -22.43
CA GLY A 33 16.42 -24.51 -22.59
C GLY A 33 15.90 -25.13 -21.28
N SER A 34 16.20 -24.56 -20.12
CA SER A 34 15.59 -24.99 -18.86
C SER A 34 14.11 -24.58 -18.82
N ARG A 35 13.31 -25.25 -17.98
CA ARG A 35 11.94 -24.82 -17.69
C ARG A 35 11.94 -23.36 -17.19
N GLY A 36 11.09 -22.52 -17.77
CA GLY A 36 10.95 -21.10 -17.41
C GLY A 36 12.00 -20.17 -18.02
N SER A 37 12.93 -20.66 -18.85
CA SER A 37 14.01 -19.85 -19.41
C SER A 37 13.57 -18.76 -20.40
N GLY A 38 12.35 -18.87 -20.94
CA GLY A 38 11.72 -17.84 -21.78
C GLY A 38 11.01 -16.72 -21.01
N LEU A 39 10.98 -16.79 -19.68
CA LEU A 39 10.34 -15.79 -18.82
C LEU A 39 11.36 -14.75 -18.36
N TYR A 40 10.89 -13.54 -18.10
CA TYR A 40 11.72 -12.43 -17.66
C TYR A 40 10.94 -11.47 -16.75
N SER A 41 11.61 -10.43 -16.29
CA SER A 41 11.04 -9.39 -15.43
C SER A 41 10.30 -8.35 -16.25
N VAL A 42 9.05 -8.07 -15.89
CA VAL A 42 8.26 -6.99 -16.50
C VAL A 42 7.93 -5.95 -15.42
N PRO A 43 8.61 -4.79 -15.41
CA PRO A 43 8.30 -3.69 -14.51
C PRO A 43 7.13 -2.84 -15.01
N VAL A 44 6.24 -2.48 -14.10
CA VAL A 44 5.07 -1.63 -14.32
C VAL A 44 5.15 -0.44 -13.36
N ALA A 45 5.03 0.76 -13.90
CA ALA A 45 5.03 2.01 -13.15
C ALA A 45 3.68 2.28 -12.51
N LEU A 46 3.73 2.79 -11.27
CA LEU A 46 2.61 3.29 -10.50
C LEU A 46 2.67 4.83 -10.45
N SER A 47 1.52 5.48 -10.26
CA SER A 47 1.44 6.95 -10.22
C SER A 47 2.09 7.58 -9.00
N ARG A 48 2.39 6.80 -7.96
CA ARG A 48 3.10 7.23 -6.76
C ARG A 48 3.85 6.07 -6.11
N SER A 49 4.80 6.41 -5.25
CA SER A 49 5.47 5.42 -4.42
C SER A 49 4.53 4.85 -3.33
N LEU A 50 4.70 3.56 -3.06
CA LEU A 50 4.04 2.85 -1.98
C LEU A 50 4.99 2.73 -0.78
N SER A 51 4.43 2.89 0.41
CA SER A 51 5.10 2.53 1.66
C SER A 51 5.32 1.02 1.78
N SER A 52 6.09 0.57 2.78
CA SER A 52 6.34 -0.86 3.01
C SER A 52 5.06 -1.66 3.30
N ASP A 53 4.13 -1.09 4.08
CA ASP A 53 2.84 -1.69 4.39
C ASP A 53 1.99 -1.84 3.12
N GLU A 54 1.94 -0.77 2.32
CA GLU A 54 1.21 -0.76 1.04
C GLU A 54 1.80 -1.73 0.02
N ALA A 55 3.12 -1.80 -0.08
CA ALA A 55 3.80 -2.77 -0.94
C ALA A 55 3.46 -4.21 -0.54
N SER A 56 3.39 -4.48 0.77
CA SER A 56 3.00 -5.79 1.30
C SER A 56 1.54 -6.12 0.99
N LEU A 57 0.63 -5.16 1.13
CA LEU A 57 -0.78 -5.29 0.77
C LEU A 57 -0.95 -5.55 -0.75
N MET A 58 -0.27 -4.75 -1.59
CA MET A 58 -0.29 -4.90 -3.03
C MET A 58 0.22 -6.27 -3.47
N LYS A 59 1.32 -6.74 -2.86
CA LYS A 59 1.84 -8.10 -3.09
C LYS A 59 0.84 -9.18 -2.68
N ALA A 60 0.21 -9.04 -1.51
CA ALA A 60 -0.79 -10.01 -1.06
C ALA A 60 -2.01 -10.07 -2.00
N LEU A 61 -2.45 -8.91 -2.52
CA LEU A 61 -3.51 -8.84 -3.53
C LEU A 61 -3.09 -9.44 -4.87
N TRP A 62 -1.82 -9.32 -5.25
CA TRP A 62 -1.30 -10.08 -6.40
C TRP A 62 -1.32 -11.57 -6.13
N ASP A 63 -0.88 -12.04 -4.96
CA ASP A 63 -0.80 -13.47 -4.65
C ASP A 63 -2.19 -14.12 -4.54
N SER A 64 -3.23 -13.34 -4.22
CA SER A 64 -4.62 -13.79 -4.13
C SER A 64 -5.59 -12.72 -4.67
N PRO A 65 -5.67 -12.53 -6.00
CA PRO A 65 -6.43 -11.44 -6.59
C PRO A 65 -7.94 -11.73 -6.58
N PRO A 66 -8.79 -10.68 -6.60
CA PRO A 66 -10.24 -10.83 -6.59
C PRO A 66 -10.78 -11.57 -7.83
N SER A 67 -10.05 -11.54 -8.94
CA SER A 67 -10.34 -12.33 -10.14
C SER A 67 -9.10 -12.48 -11.01
N PHE A 68 -8.87 -13.69 -11.49
CA PHE A 68 -7.69 -14.06 -12.27
C PHE A 68 -7.99 -15.14 -13.30
N THR A 69 -7.12 -15.25 -14.30
CA THR A 69 -7.14 -16.33 -15.29
C THR A 69 -6.31 -17.52 -14.78
N THR A 70 -6.46 -18.69 -15.39
CA THR A 70 -5.62 -19.86 -15.08
C THR A 70 -4.12 -19.63 -15.34
N MET A 71 -3.75 -18.58 -16.08
CA MET A 71 -2.37 -18.17 -16.34
C MET A 71 -1.76 -17.32 -15.22
N HIS A 72 -2.55 -16.94 -14.21
CA HIS A 72 -2.05 -16.17 -13.08
C HIS A 72 -1.04 -16.96 -12.24
N ARG A 73 0.05 -16.28 -11.84
CA ARG A 73 1.16 -16.88 -11.12
C ARG A 73 1.39 -16.11 -9.82
N PRO A 74 0.93 -16.65 -8.68
CA PRO A 74 1.28 -16.09 -7.38
C PRO A 74 2.79 -16.09 -7.17
N GLY A 75 3.28 -15.16 -6.34
CA GLY A 75 4.66 -15.09 -5.89
C GLY A 75 5.64 -14.44 -6.87
N ILE A 76 5.20 -14.05 -8.07
CA ILE A 76 6.09 -13.38 -9.04
C ILE A 76 6.15 -11.86 -8.87
N ALA A 77 5.26 -11.26 -8.06
CA ALA A 77 5.23 -9.82 -7.88
C ALA A 77 6.19 -9.36 -6.78
N ARG A 78 7.01 -8.36 -7.12
CA ARG A 78 7.82 -7.57 -6.20
C ARG A 78 7.40 -6.11 -6.31
N VAL A 79 7.21 -5.44 -5.18
CA VAL A 79 6.75 -4.05 -5.14
C VAL A 79 7.76 -3.21 -4.36
N VAL A 80 8.32 -2.19 -5.00
CA VAL A 80 9.32 -1.29 -4.39
C VAL A 80 9.08 0.12 -4.91
N GLY A 81 8.90 1.08 -4.00
CA GLY A 81 8.65 2.47 -4.36
C GLY A 81 7.41 2.59 -5.25
N ASP A 82 7.57 3.18 -6.44
CA ASP A 82 6.53 3.40 -7.44
C ASP A 82 6.43 2.29 -8.50
N ARG A 83 6.94 1.10 -8.21
CA ARG A 83 7.09 0.04 -9.21
C ARG A 83 6.61 -1.31 -8.69
N ILE A 84 5.84 -1.99 -9.54
CA ILE A 84 5.56 -3.42 -9.42
C ILE A 84 6.29 -4.17 -10.53
N THR A 85 7.16 -5.09 -10.16
CA THR A 85 7.90 -5.95 -11.09
C THR A 85 7.34 -7.36 -11.02
N LEU A 86 6.95 -7.90 -12.17
CA LEU A 86 6.52 -9.29 -12.32
C LEU A 86 7.72 -10.14 -12.80
N ASP A 87 8.33 -10.87 -11.88
CA ASP A 87 9.52 -11.68 -12.07
C ASP A 87 9.13 -13.12 -12.48
N GLY A 88 8.93 -13.35 -13.78
CA GLY A 88 8.57 -14.68 -14.31
C GLY A 88 7.37 -14.68 -15.25
N THR A 89 7.27 -13.66 -16.11
CA THR A 89 6.23 -13.53 -17.13
C THR A 89 6.82 -12.98 -18.44
N THR A 90 5.99 -12.60 -19.41
CA THR A 90 6.36 -11.89 -20.64
C THR A 90 5.44 -10.70 -20.87
N VAL A 91 5.81 -9.78 -21.76
CA VAL A 91 4.95 -8.62 -22.08
C VAL A 91 3.64 -9.05 -22.76
N GLU A 92 3.66 -10.14 -23.54
CA GLU A 92 2.47 -10.71 -24.19
C GLU A 92 1.55 -11.43 -23.19
N GLU A 93 2.10 -12.03 -22.12
CA GLU A 93 1.31 -12.53 -21.01
C GLU A 93 0.69 -11.38 -20.20
N VAL A 94 1.45 -10.29 -20.02
CA VAL A 94 0.96 -9.09 -19.35
C VAL A 94 -0.22 -8.49 -20.11
N GLU A 95 -0.07 -8.26 -21.41
CA GLU A 95 -1.13 -7.75 -22.28
C GLU A 95 -2.40 -8.62 -22.24
N ARG A 96 -2.25 -9.93 -22.44
CA ARG A 96 -3.41 -10.82 -22.62
C ARG A 96 -4.09 -11.23 -21.32
N TYR A 97 -3.34 -11.33 -20.22
CA TYR A 97 -3.84 -11.96 -18.99
C TYR A 97 -3.67 -11.10 -17.75
N HIS A 98 -2.53 -10.44 -17.56
CA HIS A 98 -2.24 -9.78 -16.29
C HIS A 98 -2.73 -8.33 -16.21
N ALA A 99 -2.87 -7.61 -17.33
CA ALA A 99 -3.31 -6.21 -17.33
C ALA A 99 -4.66 -6.02 -16.62
N THR A 100 -5.65 -6.85 -16.96
CA THR A 100 -6.98 -6.82 -16.31
C THR A 100 -6.91 -7.20 -14.84
N THR A 101 -6.07 -8.19 -14.49
CA THR A 101 -5.87 -8.59 -13.08
C THR A 101 -5.20 -7.47 -12.28
N LEU A 102 -4.17 -6.82 -12.82
CA LEU A 102 -3.51 -5.67 -12.20
C LEU A 102 -4.47 -4.52 -11.98
N ALA A 103 -5.32 -4.19 -12.96
CA ALA A 103 -6.32 -3.14 -12.82
C ALA A 103 -7.26 -3.41 -11.63
N ARG A 104 -7.79 -4.63 -11.54
CA ARG A 104 -8.67 -5.04 -10.43
C ARG A 104 -7.96 -5.07 -9.08
N ILE A 105 -6.69 -5.46 -9.05
CA ILE A 105 -5.87 -5.41 -7.85
C ILE A 105 -5.72 -3.97 -7.38
N VAL A 106 -5.41 -3.03 -8.28
CA VAL A 106 -5.23 -1.61 -7.94
C VAL A 106 -6.53 -0.98 -7.46
N GLU A 107 -7.67 -1.31 -8.07
CA GLU A 107 -8.99 -0.90 -7.58
C GLU A 107 -9.23 -1.37 -6.15
N LYS A 108 -9.03 -2.67 -5.88
CA LYS A 108 -9.19 -3.23 -4.52
C LYS A 108 -8.19 -2.65 -3.53
N PHE A 109 -6.94 -2.48 -3.95
CA PHE A 109 -5.88 -1.89 -3.14
C PHE A 109 -6.26 -0.48 -2.70
N ASN A 110 -6.77 0.36 -3.60
CA ASN A 110 -7.19 1.72 -3.27
C ASN A 110 -8.32 1.75 -2.24
N VAL A 111 -9.29 0.84 -2.36
CA VAL A 111 -10.39 0.70 -1.38
C VAL A 111 -9.85 0.26 -0.01
N ASP A 112 -9.05 -0.81 0.01
CA ASP A 112 -8.52 -1.37 1.25
C ASP A 112 -7.59 -0.37 1.95
N ALA A 113 -6.72 0.31 1.21
CA ALA A 113 -5.78 1.28 1.74
C ALA A 113 -6.48 2.54 2.24
N ALA A 114 -7.48 3.07 1.52
CA ALA A 114 -8.28 4.19 2.01
C ALA A 114 -8.97 3.85 3.34
N ALA A 115 -9.58 2.66 3.44
CA ALA A 115 -10.23 2.21 4.67
C ALA A 115 -9.24 2.07 5.85
N LEU A 116 -7.99 1.66 5.60
CA LEU A 116 -6.94 1.61 6.62
C LEU A 116 -6.57 3.00 7.12
N VAL A 117 -6.41 3.97 6.20
CA VAL A 117 -6.09 5.36 6.56
C VAL A 117 -7.22 5.96 7.40
N GLU A 118 -8.47 5.79 6.97
CA GLU A 118 -9.61 6.30 7.73
C GLU A 118 -9.72 5.67 9.13
N ARG A 119 -9.51 4.35 9.24
CA ARG A 119 -9.56 3.67 10.54
C ARG A 119 -8.47 4.18 11.48
N ARG A 120 -7.23 4.32 11.00
CA ARG A 120 -6.11 4.88 11.78
C ARG A 120 -6.40 6.32 12.22
N GLY A 121 -6.99 7.14 11.36
CA GLY A 121 -7.39 8.51 11.71
C GLY A 121 -8.44 8.56 12.83
N ARG A 122 -9.45 7.68 12.79
CA ARG A 122 -10.45 7.57 13.86
C ARG A 122 -9.83 7.11 15.19
N GLU A 123 -9.01 6.06 15.16
CA GLU A 123 -8.32 5.54 16.35
C GLU A 123 -7.41 6.59 17.01
N GLN A 124 -6.69 7.40 16.21
CA GLN A 124 -5.85 8.48 16.72
C GLN A 124 -6.68 9.62 17.33
N SER A 125 -7.78 10.01 16.69
CA SER A 125 -8.68 11.03 17.22
C SER A 125 -9.29 10.61 18.55
N GLU A 126 -9.80 9.38 18.64
CA GLU A 126 -10.38 8.82 19.88
C GLU A 126 -9.35 8.74 21.00
N ALA A 127 -8.11 8.32 20.68
CA ALA A 127 -7.03 8.27 21.66
C ALA A 127 -6.65 9.68 22.16
N GLY A 128 -6.57 10.67 21.26
CA GLY A 128 -6.29 12.06 21.61
C GLY A 128 -7.37 12.68 22.49
N GLU A 129 -8.65 12.42 22.18
CA GLU A 129 -9.78 12.87 23.01
C GLU A 129 -9.75 12.23 24.40
N ALA A 130 -9.48 10.93 24.48
CA ALA A 130 -9.38 10.21 25.75
C ALA A 130 -8.21 10.72 26.60
N GLU A 131 -7.06 11.01 25.99
CA GLU A 131 -5.91 11.58 26.70
C GLU A 131 -6.21 13.00 27.19
N ALA A 132 -6.86 13.84 26.37
CA ALA A 132 -7.25 15.19 26.76
C ALA A 132 -8.27 15.18 27.91
N GLU A 133 -9.25 14.28 27.88
CA GLU A 133 -10.21 14.11 28.97
C GLU A 133 -9.52 13.64 30.26
N HIS A 134 -8.61 12.65 30.14
CA HIS A 134 -7.84 12.16 31.27
C HIS A 134 -7.01 13.28 31.91
N ARG A 135 -6.31 14.09 31.10
CA ARG A 135 -5.51 15.22 31.59
C ARG A 135 -6.36 16.26 32.32
N ARG A 136 -7.50 16.66 31.76
CA ARG A 136 -8.47 17.56 32.42
C ARG A 136 -8.92 17.03 33.77
N ARG A 137 -9.21 15.72 33.84
CA ARG A 137 -9.63 15.07 35.08
C ARG A 137 -8.52 15.04 36.12
N VAL A 138 -7.28 14.75 35.72
CA VAL A 138 -6.10 14.79 36.61
C VAL A 138 -5.89 16.19 37.17
N ASP A 139 -5.99 17.23 36.35
CA ASP A 139 -5.84 18.62 36.78
C ASP A 139 -6.92 19.02 37.79
N GLU A 140 -8.18 18.69 37.52
CA GLU A 140 -9.32 18.94 38.41
C GLU A 140 -9.14 18.25 39.77
N VAL A 141 -8.76 16.97 39.77
CA VAL A 141 -8.55 16.20 41.01
C VAL A 141 -7.35 16.76 41.77
N SER A 142 -6.23 17.00 41.11
CA SER A 142 -5.00 17.50 41.74
C SER A 142 -5.21 18.84 42.44
N SER A 143 -5.99 19.75 41.84
CA SER A 143 -6.32 21.05 42.45
C SER A 143 -7.08 20.97 43.78
N ARG A 144 -7.77 19.84 44.03
CA ARG A 144 -8.56 19.60 45.25
C ARG A 144 -7.79 18.86 46.34
N ILE A 145 -6.69 18.19 45.99
CA ILE A 145 -5.87 17.47 46.97
C ILE A 145 -5.08 18.49 47.78
N LYS A 146 -5.29 18.49 49.10
CA LYS A 146 -4.48 19.25 50.05
C LYS A 146 -3.66 18.27 50.87
N PHE A 147 -2.35 18.49 50.94
CA PHE A 147 -1.47 17.75 51.83
C PHE A 147 -1.25 18.62 53.07
N GLU A 148 -1.71 18.16 54.23
CA GLU A 148 -1.36 18.75 55.51
C GLU A 148 -0.01 18.16 55.99
N PRO A 149 0.85 18.98 56.63
CA PRO A 149 2.19 18.58 57.06
C PRO A 149 2.20 17.61 58.25
#